data_AF-A0A1F9KQP4-F1
#
_entry.id   AF-A0A1F9KQP4-F1
#
_cell.length_a   1.000
_cell.length_b   1.000
_cell.length_c   1.000
_cell.angle_alpha   90.00
_cell.angle_beta   90.00
_cell.angle_gamma   90.00
#
_symmetry.space_group_name_H-M   'P 1'
#
loop_
_entity.id
_entity.type
_entity.pdbx_description
1 polymer ?
#
loop_
_entity_poly.entity_id
_entity_poly.type
_entity_poly.pdbx_seq_one_letter_code
_entity_poly.pdbx_strand_id
1 'polypeptide(L)'
;MAGRNDPCPCGSGLKFKRCCLRKEEAAGTYTSGERDSALGKLMRFSARSEFNDKHRAALELFWGDWLSEEPDEELNQVMDSEQVNLAYHSWFVFDFNLGESRTLLDLFLEREGERLSSRERRYLEGMRGSHLRLYEVLDVKPDEGIEIRDLWEDKRMWVPERLATRQLVAWDVIAARVGRGAEGEVVFETVPHVYPAGAKDDLLKGLRKAHRIFTREFPQKSIADFFKSMAPVFHQLWLERVALRPLPKIMTAEGDPFIFGKVLFDMVDRSSVTKSLAGRPELVDHSDGSYGWVEKAGAFERSLGTFSIEGNRLVLETTSRQRAERGREFLEGLLGEAIRFRAISYEDVGQALKRGPSPAQRREPEIPPELQHKLLGEFYERHYREWLDQPVKALGNRTPRHAARLKPMRPKLITLLKDFESHAERQRRAGEPAYDFRWMWEELGLERE
;
A
#
# COMPACT_ATOMS: atom_id res chain seq x y z
N MET A 1 -5.99 19.26 -50.76
CA MET A 1 -5.95 17.95 -50.09
C MET A 1 -6.88 17.00 -50.83
N ALA A 2 -6.49 15.73 -51.05
CA ALA A 2 -7.35 14.74 -51.67
C ALA A 2 -8.53 14.41 -50.74
N GLY A 3 -9.74 14.45 -51.26
CA GLY A 3 -10.97 14.11 -50.54
C GLY A 3 -11.04 12.60 -50.22
N ARG A 4 -11.78 12.25 -49.16
CA ARG A 4 -11.89 10.86 -48.64
C ARG A 4 -12.27 9.81 -49.71
N ASN A 5 -12.99 10.21 -50.76
CA ASN A 5 -13.41 9.33 -51.85
C ASN A 5 -12.55 9.42 -53.13
N ASP A 6 -11.53 10.28 -53.15
CA ASP A 6 -10.68 10.54 -54.31
C ASP A 6 -9.71 9.38 -54.55
N PRO A 7 -9.14 9.24 -55.77
CA PRO A 7 -8.04 8.31 -56.03
C PRO A 7 -6.86 8.57 -55.10
N CYS A 8 -6.29 7.49 -54.55
CA CYS A 8 -5.22 7.59 -53.57
C CYS A 8 -3.93 8.13 -54.22
N PRO A 9 -3.28 9.16 -53.65
CA PRO A 9 -2.12 9.82 -54.27
C PRO A 9 -0.86 8.95 -54.33
N CYS A 10 -0.85 7.78 -53.68
CA CYS A 10 0.27 6.83 -53.74
C CYS A 10 0.31 5.97 -55.02
N GLY A 11 -0.60 6.20 -55.98
CA GLY A 11 -0.63 5.46 -57.24
C GLY A 11 -1.20 4.05 -57.15
N SER A 12 -1.85 3.68 -56.03
CA SER A 12 -2.38 2.33 -55.81
C SER A 12 -3.66 2.00 -56.59
N GLY A 13 -4.26 2.97 -57.28
CA GLY A 13 -5.55 2.81 -57.98
C GLY A 13 -6.79 2.68 -57.08
N LEU A 14 -6.61 2.64 -55.75
CA LEU A 14 -7.70 2.55 -54.77
C LEU A 14 -8.19 3.94 -54.34
N LYS A 15 -9.41 4.03 -53.80
CA LYS A 15 -9.89 5.27 -53.11
C LYS A 15 -9.04 5.56 -51.88
N PHE A 16 -8.76 6.82 -51.58
CA PHE A 16 -7.93 7.26 -50.46
C PHE A 16 -8.36 6.60 -49.13
N LYS A 17 -9.67 6.57 -48.83
CA LYS A 17 -10.25 5.88 -47.65
C LYS A 17 -10.00 4.36 -47.56
N ARG A 18 -9.68 3.70 -48.68
CA ARG A 18 -9.44 2.25 -48.74
C ARG A 18 -7.96 1.91 -48.89
N CYS A 19 -7.08 2.92 -48.96
CA CYS A 19 -5.64 2.73 -49.14
C CYS A 19 -4.85 3.51 -48.10
N CYS A 20 -4.21 4.63 -48.45
CA CYS A 20 -3.35 5.36 -47.52
C CYS A 20 -4.08 5.82 -46.26
N LEU A 21 -5.36 6.24 -46.34
CA LEU A 21 -6.11 6.59 -45.14
C LEU A 21 -6.32 5.37 -44.23
N ARG A 22 -6.61 4.19 -44.80
CA ARG A 22 -6.73 2.95 -44.03
C ARG A 22 -5.38 2.48 -43.48
N LYS A 23 -4.27 2.75 -44.19
CA LYS A 23 -2.91 2.49 -43.71
C LYS A 23 -2.46 3.50 -42.65
N GLU A 24 -2.95 4.73 -42.70
CA GLU A 24 -2.78 5.76 -41.66
C GLU A 24 -3.66 5.49 -40.43
N GLU A 25 -4.84 4.89 -40.64
CA GLU A 25 -5.74 4.39 -39.60
C GLU A 25 -5.25 3.04 -39.02
N ALA A 26 -4.47 2.24 -39.78
CA ALA A 26 -3.96 0.92 -39.37
C ALA A 26 -2.49 0.92 -38.92
N ALA A 27 -1.69 1.93 -39.27
CA ALA A 27 -0.43 2.19 -38.59
C ALA A 27 -0.78 2.77 -37.22
N GLY A 28 -0.34 2.13 -36.14
CA GLY A 28 -0.59 2.57 -34.77
C GLY A 28 -0.38 4.09 -34.58
N THR A 29 -1.09 4.66 -33.60
CA THR A 29 -1.09 6.10 -33.32
C THR A 29 0.33 6.66 -33.12
N TYR A 30 1.22 5.85 -32.52
CA TYR A 30 2.64 6.08 -32.29
C TYR A 30 3.34 4.73 -32.01
N THR A 31 4.67 4.68 -31.97
CA THR A 31 5.45 3.53 -31.48
C THR A 31 5.93 3.75 -30.04
N SER A 32 6.31 2.69 -29.31
CA SER A 32 6.88 2.84 -27.95
C SER A 32 8.06 3.83 -27.92
N GLY A 33 8.98 3.73 -28.89
CA GLY A 33 10.12 4.65 -28.98
C GLY A 33 9.71 6.10 -29.24
N GLU A 34 8.64 6.35 -29.99
CA GLU A 34 8.11 7.71 -30.19
C GLU A 34 7.39 8.24 -28.95
N ARG A 35 6.70 7.37 -28.19
CA ARG A 35 6.16 7.71 -26.87
C ARG A 35 7.29 8.12 -25.91
N ASP A 36 8.33 7.31 -25.79
CA ASP A 36 9.45 7.57 -24.90
C ASP A 36 10.21 8.84 -25.32
N SER A 37 10.40 9.04 -26.63
CA SER A 37 10.99 10.28 -27.17
C SER A 37 10.14 11.52 -26.86
N ALA A 38 8.83 11.44 -27.07
CA ALA A 38 7.90 12.54 -26.80
C ALA A 38 7.88 12.91 -25.31
N LEU A 39 7.76 11.92 -24.42
CA LEU A 39 7.86 12.11 -22.97
C LEU A 39 9.20 12.71 -22.59
N GLY A 40 10.31 12.18 -23.10
CA GLY A 40 11.65 12.70 -22.82
C GLY A 40 11.84 14.15 -23.26
N LYS A 41 11.27 14.55 -24.41
CA LYS A 41 11.27 15.96 -24.85
C LYS A 41 10.45 16.84 -23.92
N LEU A 42 9.26 16.40 -23.51
CA LEU A 42 8.40 17.13 -22.58
C LEU A 42 9.05 17.29 -21.19
N MET A 43 9.69 16.24 -20.66
CA MET A 43 10.38 16.31 -19.36
C MET A 43 11.62 17.22 -19.41
N ARG A 44 12.37 17.23 -20.52
CA ARG A 44 13.46 18.21 -20.70
C ARG A 44 12.94 19.64 -20.81
N PHE A 45 11.76 19.83 -21.40
CA PHE A 45 11.11 21.13 -21.45
C PHE A 45 10.67 21.57 -20.05
N SER A 46 10.07 20.68 -19.25
CA SER A 46 9.65 20.99 -17.88
C SER A 46 10.81 21.36 -16.95
N ALA A 47 11.98 20.76 -17.17
CA ALA A 47 13.18 21.01 -16.36
C ALA A 47 13.91 22.33 -16.70
N ARG A 48 13.41 23.16 -17.62
CA ARG A 48 14.01 24.47 -17.92
C ARG A 48 13.86 25.41 -16.73
N SER A 49 14.90 26.21 -16.47
CA SER A 49 14.95 27.13 -15.33
C SER A 49 13.82 28.18 -15.30
N GLU A 50 13.22 28.49 -16.46
CA GLU A 50 12.04 29.36 -16.56
C GLU A 50 10.82 28.84 -15.78
N PHE A 51 10.78 27.53 -15.46
CA PHE A 51 9.69 26.90 -14.72
C PHE A 51 9.99 26.70 -13.23
N ASN A 52 11.12 27.18 -12.71
CA ASN A 52 11.51 26.97 -11.31
C ASN A 52 10.47 27.50 -10.31
N ASP A 53 9.91 28.68 -10.54
CA ASP A 53 8.87 29.24 -9.66
C ASP A 53 7.56 28.45 -9.74
N LYS A 54 7.25 27.88 -10.91
CA LYS A 54 6.10 26.99 -11.10
C LYS A 54 6.30 25.67 -10.38
N HIS A 55 7.51 25.11 -10.43
CA HIS A 55 7.88 23.94 -9.64
C HIS A 55 7.76 24.20 -8.14
N ARG A 56 8.20 25.35 -7.63
CA ARG A 56 8.06 25.70 -6.20
C ARG A 56 6.59 25.68 -5.77
N ALA A 57 5.72 26.39 -6.50
CA ALA A 57 4.28 26.39 -6.21
C ALA A 57 3.64 25.01 -6.39
N ALA A 58 4.10 24.21 -7.36
CA ALA A 58 3.60 22.87 -7.59
C ALA A 58 3.98 21.90 -6.46
N LEU A 59 5.20 21.99 -5.93
CA LEU A 59 5.65 21.18 -4.80
C LEU A 59 4.79 21.44 -3.55
N GLU A 60 4.50 22.70 -3.24
CA GLU A 60 3.62 23.08 -2.12
C GLU A 60 2.23 22.43 -2.25
N LEU A 61 1.66 22.38 -3.45
CA LEU A 61 0.36 21.78 -3.70
C LEU A 61 0.38 20.24 -3.74
N PHE A 62 1.46 19.66 -4.28
CA PHE A 62 1.59 18.20 -4.40
C PHE A 62 1.80 17.55 -3.05
N TRP A 63 2.73 18.10 -2.26
CA TRP A 63 3.10 17.59 -0.95
C TRP A 63 2.15 18.07 0.15
N GLY A 64 1.59 19.28 0.04
CA GLY A 64 0.72 19.84 1.07
C GLY A 64 1.42 19.87 2.42
N ASP A 65 0.73 19.38 3.45
CA ASP A 65 1.23 19.33 4.84
C ASP A 65 2.46 18.41 5.02
N TRP A 66 2.74 17.52 4.05
CA TRP A 66 3.93 16.65 4.07
C TRP A 66 5.21 17.38 3.69
N LEU A 67 5.13 18.59 3.15
CA LEU A 67 6.29 19.41 2.87
C LEU A 67 6.82 20.03 4.19
N SER A 68 7.38 19.20 5.06
CA SER A 68 7.99 19.63 6.32
C SER A 68 9.36 20.26 6.10
N GLU A 69 9.73 21.24 6.93
CA GLU A 69 11.09 21.82 6.93
C GLU A 69 12.16 20.79 7.35
N GLU A 70 11.78 19.80 8.17
CA GLU A 70 12.65 18.69 8.63
C GLU A 70 11.94 17.33 8.48
N PRO A 71 11.93 16.74 7.27
CA PRO A 71 11.35 15.43 7.04
C PRO A 71 12.15 14.34 7.77
N ASP A 72 11.46 13.37 8.38
CA ASP A 72 12.12 12.20 8.94
C ASP A 72 12.69 11.27 7.85
N GLU A 73 13.49 10.28 8.25
CA GLU A 73 14.16 9.38 7.29
C GLU A 73 13.17 8.58 6.43
N GLU A 74 12.01 8.22 6.98
CA GLU A 74 11.00 7.43 6.30
C GLU A 74 10.28 8.26 5.24
N LEU A 75 9.92 9.50 5.58
CA LEU A 75 9.39 10.47 4.63
C LEU A 75 10.39 10.77 3.51
N ASN A 76 11.67 10.98 3.83
CA ASN A 76 12.71 11.21 2.81
C ASN A 76 12.84 10.02 1.83
N GLN A 77 12.86 8.79 2.34
CA GLN A 77 12.92 7.60 1.49
C GLN A 77 11.72 7.50 0.54
N VAL A 78 10.53 7.86 1.01
CA VAL A 78 9.32 7.89 0.17
C VAL A 78 9.41 9.02 -0.86
N MET A 79 9.82 10.22 -0.44
CA MET A 79 9.98 11.39 -1.31
C MET A 79 10.97 11.15 -2.44
N ASP A 80 12.09 10.47 -2.15
CA ASP A 80 13.14 10.17 -3.12
C ASP A 80 12.83 8.95 -3.99
N SER A 81 11.73 8.25 -3.74
CA SER A 81 11.37 7.05 -4.51
C SER A 81 11.04 7.40 -5.97
N GLU A 82 11.40 6.49 -6.89
CA GLU A 82 11.11 6.65 -8.32
C GLU A 82 9.60 6.79 -8.59
N GLN A 83 8.77 6.03 -7.87
CA GLN A 83 7.32 6.07 -7.99
C GLN A 83 6.76 7.47 -7.70
N VAL A 84 7.22 8.11 -6.62
CA VAL A 84 6.79 9.45 -6.23
C VAL A 84 7.28 10.50 -7.23
N ASN A 85 8.55 10.42 -7.63
CA ASN A 85 9.11 11.31 -8.63
C ASN A 85 8.32 11.26 -9.94
N LEU A 86 7.97 10.06 -10.42
CA LEU A 86 7.14 9.87 -11.61
C LEU A 86 5.72 10.42 -11.42
N ALA A 87 5.12 10.23 -10.24
CA ALA A 87 3.79 10.75 -9.93
C ALA A 87 3.77 12.29 -9.95
N TYR A 88 4.76 12.93 -9.31
CA TYR A 88 4.92 14.38 -9.29
C TYR A 88 5.11 14.94 -10.70
N HIS A 89 6.09 14.43 -11.44
CA HIS A 89 6.39 14.95 -12.77
C HIS A 89 5.24 14.71 -13.75
N SER A 90 4.56 13.57 -13.68
CA SER A 90 3.37 13.32 -14.50
C SER A 90 2.26 14.32 -14.20
N TRP A 91 1.95 14.56 -12.92
CA TRP A 91 0.97 15.56 -12.52
C TRP A 91 1.36 16.97 -12.96
N PHE A 92 2.62 17.36 -12.75
CA PHE A 92 3.13 18.68 -13.11
C PHE A 92 2.98 18.97 -14.59
N VAL A 93 3.27 18.00 -15.47
CA VAL A 93 3.20 18.24 -16.91
C VAL A 93 1.79 18.14 -17.49
N PHE A 94 0.94 17.25 -16.97
CA PHE A 94 -0.37 16.92 -17.57
C PHE A 94 -1.58 17.59 -16.91
N ASP A 95 -1.46 17.98 -15.63
CA ASP A 95 -2.63 18.40 -14.82
C ASP A 95 -2.41 19.74 -14.11
N PHE A 96 -1.17 20.08 -13.72
CA PHE A 96 -0.90 21.32 -13.02
C PHE A 96 -1.28 22.55 -13.86
N ASN A 97 -2.16 23.38 -13.31
CA ASN A 97 -2.68 24.56 -13.98
C ASN A 97 -1.72 25.72 -13.81
N LEU A 98 -1.04 26.11 -14.89
CA LEU A 98 -0.10 27.23 -14.92
C LEU A 98 -0.80 28.60 -14.86
N GLY A 99 -2.13 28.62 -15.03
CA GLY A 99 -2.98 29.79 -15.20
C GLY A 99 -3.93 29.59 -16.40
N GLU A 100 -5.13 30.18 -16.35
CA GLU A 100 -6.11 30.14 -17.47
C GLU A 100 -6.49 28.73 -17.96
N SER A 101 -6.33 27.69 -17.13
CA SER A 101 -6.58 26.28 -17.51
C SER A 101 -5.56 25.71 -18.49
N ARG A 102 -4.36 26.30 -18.56
CA ARG A 102 -3.26 25.84 -19.39
C ARG A 102 -2.28 24.98 -18.58
N THR A 103 -1.93 23.82 -19.10
CA THR A 103 -0.94 22.90 -18.54
C THR A 103 0.43 23.13 -19.18
N LEU A 104 1.48 22.52 -18.62
CA LEU A 104 2.80 22.57 -19.24
C LEU A 104 2.82 21.84 -20.59
N LEU A 105 2.08 20.73 -20.72
CA LEU A 105 1.87 20.05 -21.99
C LEU A 105 1.30 21.00 -23.06
N ASP A 106 0.32 21.84 -22.70
CA ASP A 106 -0.26 22.81 -23.64
C ASP A 106 0.80 23.80 -24.13
N LEU A 107 1.59 24.33 -23.20
CA LEU A 107 2.67 25.27 -23.51
C LEU A 107 3.77 24.62 -24.36
N PHE A 108 4.07 23.35 -24.11
CA PHE A 108 5.04 22.58 -24.89
C PHE A 108 4.57 22.35 -26.32
N LEU A 109 3.31 21.94 -26.52
CA LEU A 109 2.72 21.75 -27.84
C LEU A 109 2.64 23.08 -28.62
N GLU A 110 2.41 24.19 -27.94
CA GLU A 110 2.41 25.54 -28.53
C GLU A 110 3.82 25.97 -29.01
N ARG A 111 4.85 25.78 -28.17
CA ARG A 111 6.20 26.31 -28.44
C ARG A 111 7.09 25.37 -29.26
N GLU A 112 6.98 24.06 -29.04
CA GLU A 112 7.89 23.06 -29.61
C GLU A 112 7.17 22.04 -30.49
N GLY A 113 5.84 22.12 -30.61
CA GLY A 113 5.01 21.14 -31.31
C GLY A 113 5.28 21.01 -32.81
N GLU A 114 5.90 22.01 -33.45
CA GLU A 114 6.35 21.94 -34.85
C GLU A 114 7.61 21.09 -35.04
N ARG A 115 8.38 20.87 -33.96
CA ARG A 115 9.61 20.07 -33.96
C ARG A 115 9.37 18.61 -33.62
N LEU A 116 8.13 18.26 -33.29
CA LEU A 116 7.70 16.89 -33.02
C LEU A 116 7.37 16.17 -34.32
N SER A 117 7.62 14.86 -34.35
CA SER A 117 7.04 14.03 -35.40
C SER A 117 5.50 14.04 -35.28
N SER A 118 4.82 13.72 -36.37
CA SER A 118 3.35 13.61 -36.36
C SER A 118 2.83 12.60 -35.35
N ARG A 119 3.59 11.54 -35.08
CA ARG A 119 3.26 10.48 -34.10
C ARG A 119 3.55 10.89 -32.67
N GLU A 120 4.69 11.55 -32.41
CA GLU A 120 4.99 12.14 -31.09
C GLU A 120 3.93 13.16 -30.68
N ARG A 121 3.55 14.04 -31.62
CA ARG A 121 2.49 15.02 -31.39
C ARG A 121 1.15 14.37 -31.12
N ARG A 122 0.77 13.35 -31.90
CA ARG A 122 -0.48 12.61 -31.72
C ARG A 122 -0.56 11.92 -30.35
N TYR A 123 0.54 11.32 -29.88
CA TYR A 123 0.62 10.76 -28.54
C TYR A 123 0.35 11.82 -27.46
N LEU A 124 1.08 12.95 -27.52
CA LEU A 124 0.94 14.04 -26.56
C LEU A 124 -0.45 14.70 -26.59
N GLU A 125 -1.05 14.84 -27.76
CA GLU A 125 -2.44 15.29 -27.90
C GLU A 125 -3.43 14.31 -27.26
N GLY A 126 -3.18 13.00 -27.35
CA GLY A 126 -3.94 11.98 -26.63
C GLY A 126 -3.84 12.11 -25.11
N MET A 127 -2.65 12.45 -24.60
CA MET A 127 -2.43 12.68 -23.17
C MET A 127 -3.15 13.94 -22.65
N ARG A 128 -3.39 14.94 -23.49
CA ARG A 128 -4.01 16.23 -23.12
C ARG A 128 -5.33 16.11 -22.36
N GLY A 129 -6.18 15.16 -22.74
CA GLY A 129 -7.49 14.92 -22.12
C GLY A 129 -7.51 13.88 -21.01
N SER A 130 -6.39 13.18 -20.79
CA SER A 130 -6.31 12.12 -19.79
C SER A 130 -6.25 12.70 -18.37
N HIS A 131 -6.61 11.89 -17.37
CA HIS A 131 -6.55 12.23 -15.95
C HIS A 131 -6.53 10.94 -15.11
N LEU A 132 -6.13 11.05 -13.84
CA LEU A 132 -6.26 9.94 -12.90
C LEU A 132 -7.74 9.67 -12.61
N ARG A 133 -8.09 8.38 -12.46
CA ARG A 133 -9.39 7.91 -11.95
C ARG A 133 -9.18 6.74 -11.00
N LEU A 134 -10.20 6.42 -10.21
CA LEU A 134 -10.21 5.24 -9.36
C LEU A 134 -10.76 4.03 -10.10
N TYR A 135 -10.05 2.91 -10.01
CA TYR A 135 -10.45 1.62 -10.53
C TYR A 135 -10.35 0.55 -9.44
N GLU A 136 -11.15 -0.49 -9.54
CA GLU A 136 -11.01 -1.71 -8.76
C GLU A 136 -10.47 -2.81 -9.67
N VAL A 137 -9.44 -3.52 -9.21
CA VAL A 137 -8.90 -4.70 -9.88
C VAL A 137 -9.88 -5.85 -9.65
N LEU A 138 -10.40 -6.44 -10.72
CA LEU A 138 -11.35 -7.56 -10.65
C LEU A 138 -10.62 -8.90 -10.76
N ASP A 139 -9.65 -8.98 -11.66
CA ASP A 139 -8.86 -10.19 -11.91
C ASP A 139 -7.44 -9.83 -12.35
N VAL A 140 -6.50 -10.71 -12.04
CA VAL A 140 -5.09 -10.57 -12.40
C VAL A 140 -4.62 -11.88 -13.01
N LYS A 141 -4.24 -11.85 -14.29
CA LYS A 141 -3.61 -12.98 -14.97
C LYS A 141 -2.09 -12.75 -15.01
N PRO A 142 -1.29 -13.54 -14.28
CA PRO A 142 0.14 -13.33 -14.17
C PRO A 142 0.83 -13.23 -15.54
N ASP A 143 1.68 -12.23 -15.70
CA ASP A 143 2.43 -11.91 -16.93
C ASP A 143 1.56 -11.73 -18.20
N GLU A 144 0.23 -11.59 -18.07
CA GLU A 144 -0.70 -11.36 -19.18
C GLU A 144 -1.38 -10.00 -19.08
N GLY A 145 -2.05 -9.73 -17.96
CA GLY A 145 -2.78 -8.48 -17.78
C GLY A 145 -3.79 -8.51 -16.64
N ILE A 146 -4.57 -7.43 -16.57
CA ILE A 146 -5.42 -7.10 -15.44
C ILE A 146 -6.80 -6.67 -15.95
N GLU A 147 -7.86 -7.26 -15.38
CA GLU A 147 -9.21 -6.75 -15.56
C GLU A 147 -9.49 -5.71 -14.48
N ILE A 148 -9.87 -4.50 -14.89
CA ILE A 148 -10.19 -3.40 -13.97
C ILE A 148 -11.59 -2.86 -14.24
N ARG A 149 -12.22 -2.31 -13.20
CA ARG A 149 -13.51 -1.61 -13.26
C ARG A 149 -13.36 -0.17 -12.85
N ASP A 150 -13.76 0.75 -13.72
CA ASP A 150 -13.87 2.18 -13.40
C ASP A 150 -14.94 2.39 -12.33
N LEU A 151 -14.55 2.90 -11.16
CA LEU A 151 -15.46 3.07 -10.02
C LEU A 151 -16.42 4.25 -10.16
N TRP A 152 -16.23 5.09 -11.17
CA TRP A 152 -17.10 6.22 -11.47
C TRP A 152 -18.13 5.89 -12.55
N GLU A 153 -17.71 5.20 -13.62
CA GLU A 153 -18.54 4.83 -14.77
C GLU A 153 -19.05 3.39 -14.76
N ASP A 154 -18.59 2.56 -13.81
CA ASP A 154 -18.91 1.13 -13.71
C ASP A 154 -18.51 0.32 -14.96
N LYS A 155 -17.46 0.80 -15.66
CA LYS A 155 -17.00 0.21 -16.92
C LYS A 155 -15.84 -0.75 -16.67
N ARG A 156 -15.97 -1.99 -17.16
CA ARG A 156 -14.90 -2.99 -17.16
C ARG A 156 -13.97 -2.84 -18.37
N MET A 157 -12.69 -3.11 -18.18
CA MET A 157 -11.68 -3.07 -19.23
C MET A 157 -10.50 -3.99 -18.93
N TRP A 158 -9.90 -4.52 -19.99
CA TRP A 158 -8.70 -5.35 -19.93
C TRP A 158 -7.47 -4.50 -20.23
N VAL A 159 -6.47 -4.58 -19.35
CA VAL A 159 -5.17 -3.90 -19.51
C VAL A 159 -4.09 -4.98 -19.65
N PRO A 160 -3.43 -5.14 -20.82
CA PRO A 160 -2.35 -6.10 -21.03
C PRO A 160 -1.03 -5.61 -20.40
N GLU A 161 -1.06 -5.38 -19.08
CA GLU A 161 0.09 -4.94 -18.29
C GLU A 161 0.74 -6.13 -17.60
N ARG A 162 2.01 -6.42 -17.91
CA ARG A 162 2.70 -7.62 -17.41
C ARG A 162 3.35 -7.37 -16.05
N LEU A 163 4.06 -6.25 -15.89
CA LEU A 163 4.87 -6.00 -14.70
C LEU A 163 3.99 -5.76 -13.48
N ALA A 164 2.89 -5.03 -13.64
CA ALA A 164 1.98 -4.75 -12.53
C ALA A 164 1.29 -6.03 -12.02
N THR A 165 1.15 -7.08 -12.83
CA THR A 165 0.55 -8.36 -12.37
C THR A 165 1.34 -9.02 -11.25
N ARG A 166 2.64 -8.70 -11.11
CA ARG A 166 3.52 -9.22 -10.06
C ARG A 166 3.19 -8.63 -8.68
N GLN A 167 2.65 -7.42 -8.64
CA GLN A 167 2.36 -6.69 -7.39
C GLN A 167 0.86 -6.57 -7.10
N LEU A 168 0.05 -6.29 -8.13
CA LEU A 168 -1.40 -6.14 -7.99
C LEU A 168 -2.09 -7.50 -7.79
N VAL A 169 -3.09 -7.50 -6.92
CA VAL A 169 -3.98 -8.64 -6.70
C VAL A 169 -5.43 -8.22 -6.92
N ALA A 170 -6.32 -9.22 -7.04
CA ALA A 170 -7.76 -8.95 -7.10
C ALA A 170 -8.20 -8.10 -5.89
N TRP A 171 -9.14 -7.19 -6.17
CA TRP A 171 -9.76 -6.24 -5.27
C TRP A 171 -8.95 -5.02 -4.86
N ASP A 172 -7.69 -4.93 -5.28
CA ASP A 172 -6.93 -3.70 -5.12
C ASP A 172 -7.68 -2.52 -5.75
N VAL A 173 -7.66 -1.38 -5.06
CA VAL A 173 -8.16 -0.13 -5.62
C VAL A 173 -6.95 0.62 -6.15
N ILE A 174 -7.01 1.11 -7.37
CA ILE A 174 -5.91 1.86 -7.98
C ILE A 174 -6.37 3.25 -8.43
N ALA A 175 -5.57 4.28 -8.18
CA ALA A 175 -5.67 5.54 -8.90
C ALA A 175 -4.71 5.47 -10.09
N ALA A 176 -5.24 5.44 -11.30
CA ALA A 176 -4.45 5.25 -12.51
C ALA A 176 -4.88 6.21 -13.63
N ARG A 177 -3.94 6.54 -14.51
CA ARG A 177 -4.23 7.24 -15.77
C ARG A 177 -4.32 6.18 -16.84
N VAL A 178 -5.53 5.95 -17.34
CA VAL A 178 -5.77 4.94 -18.37
C VAL A 178 -5.90 5.62 -19.72
N GLY A 179 -5.09 5.15 -20.68
CA GLY A 179 -5.01 5.67 -22.03
C GLY A 179 -5.26 4.60 -23.09
N ARG A 180 -4.90 4.92 -24.33
CA ARG A 180 -4.90 3.98 -25.44
C ARG A 180 -3.49 3.89 -26.00
N GLY A 181 -2.96 2.68 -26.02
CA GLY A 181 -1.66 2.35 -26.54
C GLY A 181 -1.57 2.48 -28.06
N ALA A 182 -0.41 2.08 -28.58
CA ALA A 182 -0.04 2.20 -29.99
C ALA A 182 -1.02 1.46 -30.92
N GLU A 183 -1.51 0.30 -30.49
CA GLU A 183 -2.40 -0.58 -31.24
C GLU A 183 -3.88 -0.39 -30.83
N GLY A 184 -4.16 0.61 -29.99
CA GLY A 184 -5.50 0.95 -29.49
C GLY A 184 -5.93 0.17 -28.24
N GLU A 185 -5.06 -0.71 -27.74
CA GLU A 185 -5.18 -1.41 -26.47
C GLU A 185 -5.25 -0.44 -25.29
N VAL A 186 -5.89 -0.86 -24.19
CA VAL A 186 -5.98 -0.03 -22.99
C VAL A 186 -4.66 -0.14 -22.24
N VAL A 187 -4.07 0.98 -21.81
CA VAL A 187 -2.77 0.99 -21.12
C VAL A 187 -2.80 1.86 -19.86
N PHE A 188 -1.95 1.56 -18.89
CA PHE A 188 -1.60 2.51 -17.85
C PHE A 188 -0.55 3.48 -18.39
N GLU A 189 -0.89 4.78 -18.41
CA GLU A 189 0.03 5.81 -18.90
C GLU A 189 1.05 6.25 -17.86
N THR A 190 0.75 6.02 -16.58
CA THR A 190 1.59 6.36 -15.44
C THR A 190 1.56 5.22 -14.42
N VAL A 191 2.52 5.21 -13.49
CA VAL A 191 2.53 4.27 -12.37
C VAL A 191 1.27 4.50 -11.51
N PRO A 192 0.44 3.47 -11.25
CA PRO A 192 -0.74 3.63 -10.40
C PRO A 192 -0.39 3.84 -8.92
N HIS A 193 -1.21 4.61 -8.21
CA HIS A 193 -1.26 4.54 -6.74
C HIS A 193 -2.14 3.37 -6.35
N VAL A 194 -1.62 2.45 -5.54
CA VAL A 194 -2.34 1.23 -5.13
C VAL A 194 -2.82 1.40 -3.70
N TYR A 195 -4.09 1.12 -3.46
CA TYR A 195 -4.76 1.15 -2.16
C TYR A 195 -5.35 -0.23 -1.83
N PRO A 196 -5.44 -0.59 -0.54
CA PRO A 196 -6.11 -1.82 -0.12
C PRO A 196 -7.60 -1.80 -0.50
N ALA A 197 -8.20 -2.98 -0.69
CA ALA A 197 -9.61 -3.14 -1.07
C ALA A 197 -10.57 -2.40 -0.11
N GLY A 198 -10.26 -2.44 1.19
CA GLY A 198 -11.00 -1.76 2.26
C GLY A 198 -11.08 -0.24 2.12
N ALA A 199 -10.20 0.38 1.33
CA ALA A 199 -10.22 1.83 1.11
C ALA A 199 -11.31 2.28 0.12
N LYS A 200 -11.89 1.36 -0.68
CA LYS A 200 -12.78 1.67 -1.80
C LYS A 200 -13.92 2.63 -1.44
N ASP A 201 -14.70 2.27 -0.42
CA ASP A 201 -15.93 2.99 -0.08
C ASP A 201 -15.63 4.42 0.42
N ASP A 202 -14.59 4.56 1.24
CA ASP A 202 -14.17 5.86 1.77
C ASP A 202 -13.61 6.77 0.68
N LEU A 203 -12.76 6.24 -0.20
CA LEU A 203 -12.21 6.97 -1.34
C LEU A 203 -13.33 7.45 -2.28
N LEU A 204 -14.24 6.55 -2.66
CA LEU A 204 -15.33 6.89 -3.58
C LEU A 204 -16.32 7.89 -2.95
N LYS A 205 -16.63 7.74 -1.65
CA LYS A 205 -17.46 8.70 -0.93
C LYS A 205 -16.80 10.07 -0.86
N GLY A 206 -15.50 10.13 -0.55
CA GLY A 206 -14.71 11.36 -0.54
C GLY A 206 -14.72 12.04 -1.91
N LEU A 207 -14.44 11.28 -2.97
CA LEU A 207 -14.42 11.76 -4.34
C LEU A 207 -15.78 12.32 -4.79
N ARG A 208 -16.89 11.62 -4.51
CA ARG A 208 -18.24 12.10 -4.83
C ARG A 208 -18.59 13.39 -4.07
N LYS A 209 -18.16 13.51 -2.81
CA LYS A 209 -18.33 14.73 -2.01
C LYS A 209 -17.53 15.89 -2.62
N ALA A 210 -16.26 15.65 -2.97
CA ALA A 210 -15.40 16.63 -3.61
C ALA A 210 -15.97 17.10 -4.95
N HIS A 211 -16.44 16.19 -5.80
CA HIS A 211 -17.08 16.51 -7.08
C HIS A 211 -18.30 17.43 -6.89
N ARG A 212 -19.17 17.12 -5.92
CA ARG A 212 -20.35 17.96 -5.64
C ARG A 212 -19.97 19.38 -5.22
N ILE A 213 -18.89 19.54 -4.45
CA ILE A 213 -18.38 20.86 -4.05
C ILE A 213 -17.80 21.57 -5.27
N PHE A 214 -16.96 20.88 -6.04
CA PHE A 214 -16.33 21.40 -7.26
C PHE A 214 -17.35 21.90 -8.28
N THR A 215 -18.40 21.11 -8.59
CA THR A 215 -19.45 21.52 -9.55
C THR A 215 -20.20 22.77 -9.08
N ARG A 216 -20.37 22.95 -7.77
CA ARG A 216 -21.04 24.14 -7.22
C ARG A 216 -20.16 25.39 -7.32
N GLU A 217 -18.87 25.24 -7.06
CA GLU A 217 -17.91 26.35 -7.08
C GLU A 217 -17.46 26.73 -8.50
N PHE A 218 -17.42 25.74 -9.41
CA PHE A 218 -16.94 25.89 -10.78
C PHE A 218 -17.92 25.28 -11.78
N PRO A 219 -19.15 25.81 -11.93
CA PRO A 219 -20.20 25.23 -12.80
C PRO A 219 -19.83 25.17 -14.29
N GLN A 220 -18.88 25.99 -14.74
CA GLN A 220 -18.36 26.04 -16.10
C GLN A 220 -17.27 24.99 -16.38
N LYS A 221 -16.75 24.33 -15.34
CA LYS A 221 -15.66 23.35 -15.44
C LYS A 221 -16.21 21.96 -15.72
N SER A 222 -15.48 21.21 -16.53
CA SER A 222 -15.83 19.84 -16.90
C SER A 222 -15.49 18.84 -15.80
N ILE A 223 -15.99 17.61 -15.94
CA ILE A 223 -15.57 16.51 -15.07
C ILE A 223 -14.08 16.17 -15.23
N ALA A 224 -13.50 16.41 -16.41
CA ALA A 224 -12.07 16.22 -16.63
C ALA A 224 -11.26 17.24 -15.82
N ASP A 225 -11.70 18.51 -15.76
CA ASP A 225 -11.07 19.52 -14.90
C ASP A 225 -11.10 19.10 -13.42
N PHE A 226 -12.23 18.51 -12.98
CA PHE A 226 -12.33 17.96 -11.62
C PHE A 226 -11.27 16.87 -11.39
N PHE A 227 -11.23 15.83 -12.22
CA PHE A 227 -10.27 14.73 -12.02
C PHE A 227 -8.81 15.17 -12.12
N LYS A 228 -8.48 16.15 -12.98
CA LYS A 228 -7.14 16.76 -13.02
C LYS A 228 -6.77 17.45 -11.70
N SER A 229 -7.74 18.07 -11.02
CA SER A 229 -7.52 18.66 -9.69
C SER A 229 -7.34 17.62 -8.57
N MET A 230 -7.76 16.37 -8.79
CA MET A 230 -7.73 15.31 -7.77
C MET A 230 -6.40 14.55 -7.71
N ALA A 231 -5.49 14.73 -8.66
CA ALA A 231 -4.24 13.98 -8.71
C ALA A 231 -3.35 14.13 -7.45
N PRO A 232 -3.12 15.35 -6.90
CA PRO A 232 -2.44 15.51 -5.62
C PRO A 232 -3.16 14.83 -4.47
N VAL A 233 -4.50 14.86 -4.46
CA VAL A 233 -5.31 14.25 -3.41
C VAL A 233 -5.16 12.72 -3.41
N PHE A 234 -5.14 12.08 -4.59
CA PHE A 234 -4.85 10.66 -4.67
C PHE A 234 -3.46 10.35 -4.10
N HIS A 235 -2.45 11.14 -4.45
CA HIS A 235 -1.10 10.95 -3.93
C HIS A 235 -1.04 11.12 -2.40
N GLN A 236 -1.62 12.17 -1.85
CA GLN A 236 -1.66 12.41 -0.39
C GLN A 236 -2.37 11.28 0.36
N LEU A 237 -3.51 10.80 -0.17
CA LEU A 237 -4.22 9.65 0.41
C LEU A 237 -3.38 8.37 0.34
N TRP A 238 -2.53 8.23 -0.68
CA TRP A 238 -1.62 7.09 -0.79
C TRP A 238 -0.49 7.18 0.23
N LEU A 239 0.08 8.39 0.45
CA LEU A 239 1.04 8.62 1.52
C LEU A 239 0.44 8.23 2.88
N GLU A 240 -0.71 8.80 3.24
CA GLU A 240 -1.36 8.59 4.54
C GLU A 240 -1.76 7.13 4.82
N ARG A 241 -2.25 6.42 3.79
CA ARG A 241 -2.90 5.11 3.97
C ARG A 241 -2.00 3.93 3.63
N VAL A 242 -0.93 4.17 2.89
CA VAL A 242 -0.11 3.11 2.29
C VAL A 242 1.36 3.34 2.60
N ALA A 243 1.95 4.43 2.12
CA ALA A 243 3.41 4.61 2.21
C ALA A 243 3.88 4.96 3.62
N LEU A 244 3.13 5.79 4.34
CA LEU A 244 3.44 6.31 5.68
C LEU A 244 2.33 5.94 6.67
N ARG A 245 1.72 4.76 6.47
CA ARG A 245 0.64 4.29 7.34
C ARG A 245 1.19 4.15 8.77
N PRO A 246 0.61 4.85 9.76
CA PRO A 246 1.10 4.76 11.13
C PRO A 246 0.97 3.32 11.63
N LEU A 247 2.03 2.82 12.26
CA LEU A 247 2.03 1.51 12.89
C LEU A 247 0.87 1.44 13.91
N PRO A 248 0.17 0.30 13.99
CA PRO A 248 -0.86 0.12 15.00
C PRO A 248 -0.23 0.30 16.39
N LYS A 249 -0.90 1.06 17.27
CA LYS A 249 -0.47 1.17 18.67
C LYS A 249 -0.70 -0.18 19.35
N ILE A 250 0.38 -0.93 19.56
CA ILE A 250 0.34 -2.18 20.30
C ILE A 250 0.38 -1.84 21.79
N MET A 251 -0.56 -2.41 22.55
CA MET A 251 -0.62 -2.27 24.01
C MET A 251 -0.43 -3.64 24.64
N THR A 252 0.13 -3.68 25.84
CA THR A 252 0.12 -4.88 26.68
C THR A 252 -1.29 -5.17 27.19
N ALA A 253 -1.51 -6.33 27.81
CA ALA A 253 -2.80 -6.69 28.41
C ALA A 253 -3.23 -5.72 29.54
N GLU A 254 -2.28 -4.99 30.14
CA GLU A 254 -2.50 -3.95 31.14
C GLU A 254 -2.87 -2.59 30.54
N GLY A 255 -2.75 -2.43 29.22
CA GLY A 255 -2.97 -1.15 28.53
C GLY A 255 -1.73 -0.26 28.43
N ASP A 256 -0.55 -0.75 28.82
CA ASP A 256 0.71 -0.02 28.66
C ASP A 256 1.18 -0.08 27.20
N PRO A 257 1.84 0.97 26.67
CA PRO A 257 2.49 0.89 25.36
C PRO A 257 3.48 -0.28 25.30
N PHE A 258 3.35 -1.11 24.27
CA PHE A 258 4.25 -2.23 24.06
C PHE A 258 5.62 -1.71 23.61
N ILE A 259 6.67 -1.98 24.38
CA ILE A 259 8.04 -1.63 24.04
C ILE A 259 8.99 -2.75 24.46
N PHE A 260 10.10 -2.95 23.76
CA PHE A 260 11.11 -3.91 24.20
C PHE A 260 12.01 -3.27 25.24
N GLY A 261 11.88 -3.69 26.50
CA GLY A 261 12.73 -3.27 27.61
C GLY A 261 13.77 -4.33 27.92
N LYS A 262 15.05 -3.96 27.88
CA LYS A 262 16.17 -4.84 28.27
C LYS A 262 16.91 -4.24 29.46
N VAL A 263 16.91 -4.95 30.58
CA VAL A 263 17.63 -4.57 31.81
C VAL A 263 18.83 -5.48 31.96
N LEU A 264 20.01 -4.88 32.14
CA LEU A 264 21.28 -5.57 32.22
C LEU A 264 21.88 -5.44 33.61
N PHE A 265 22.28 -6.57 34.18
CA PHE A 265 23.02 -6.65 35.43
C PHE A 265 24.33 -7.40 35.21
N ASP A 266 25.41 -6.89 35.81
CA ASP A 266 26.64 -7.67 35.95
C ASP A 266 26.50 -8.62 37.14
N MET A 267 26.81 -9.89 36.92
CA MET A 267 26.77 -10.90 37.99
C MET A 267 28.09 -10.88 38.76
N VAL A 268 28.01 -10.63 40.06
CA VAL A 268 29.15 -10.64 40.99
C VAL A 268 29.33 -12.05 41.58
N ASP A 269 28.22 -12.74 41.87
CA ASP A 269 28.22 -14.14 42.34
C ASP A 269 27.21 -14.98 41.54
N ARG A 270 27.72 -15.67 40.50
CA ARG A 270 26.90 -16.50 39.62
C ARG A 270 26.19 -17.65 40.33
N SER A 271 26.84 -18.24 41.33
CA SER A 271 26.29 -19.37 42.06
C SER A 271 25.11 -18.92 42.92
N SER A 272 25.25 -17.77 43.60
CA SER A 272 24.16 -17.15 44.37
C SER A 272 22.98 -16.76 43.49
N VAL A 273 23.24 -16.17 42.30
CA VAL A 273 22.19 -15.80 41.34
C VAL A 273 21.40 -17.03 40.88
N THR A 274 22.08 -18.06 40.40
CA THR A 274 21.43 -19.26 39.86
C THR A 274 20.58 -19.95 40.95
N LYS A 275 21.11 -20.05 42.16
CA LYS A 275 20.40 -20.65 43.30
C LYS A 275 19.17 -19.83 43.73
N SER A 276 19.25 -18.51 43.66
CA SER A 276 18.18 -17.61 44.10
C SER A 276 17.02 -17.49 43.10
N LEU A 277 17.31 -17.71 41.81
CA LEU A 277 16.30 -17.79 40.74
C LEU A 277 15.57 -19.14 40.73
N ALA A 278 16.25 -20.23 41.12
CA ALA A 278 15.66 -21.56 41.15
C ALA A 278 14.57 -21.72 42.22
N GLY A 279 13.48 -22.43 41.87
CA GLY A 279 12.48 -22.91 42.83
C GLY A 279 11.49 -21.85 43.34
N ARG A 280 11.34 -20.74 42.62
CA ARG A 280 10.35 -19.69 42.97
C ARG A 280 9.06 -19.85 42.19
N PRO A 281 7.89 -19.60 42.83
CA PRO A 281 6.60 -19.73 42.14
C PRO A 281 6.40 -18.67 41.05
N GLU A 282 7.07 -17.53 41.13
CA GLU A 282 7.00 -16.47 40.11
C GLU A 282 7.96 -16.69 38.92
N LEU A 283 8.83 -17.71 38.99
CA LEU A 283 9.87 -17.99 38.00
C LEU A 283 9.72 -19.40 37.43
N VAL A 284 9.33 -19.48 36.17
CA VAL A 284 9.20 -20.75 35.44
C VAL A 284 10.51 -21.05 34.72
N ASP A 285 11.22 -22.09 35.16
CA ASP A 285 12.47 -22.53 34.51
C ASP A 285 12.18 -23.15 33.14
N HIS A 286 12.78 -22.59 32.09
CA HIS A 286 12.65 -23.09 30.71
C HIS A 286 13.65 -24.20 30.36
N SER A 287 14.51 -24.61 31.30
CA SER A 287 15.54 -25.65 31.14
C SER A 287 16.62 -25.33 30.09
N ASP A 288 16.69 -24.08 29.61
CA ASP A 288 17.69 -23.58 28.66
C ASP A 288 18.57 -22.46 29.26
N GLY A 289 18.50 -22.25 30.58
CA GLY A 289 19.19 -21.16 31.27
C GLY A 289 18.41 -19.85 31.30
N SER A 290 17.14 -19.86 30.85
CA SER A 290 16.20 -18.77 31.01
C SER A 290 15.02 -19.10 31.94
N TYR A 291 14.44 -18.07 32.55
CA TYR A 291 13.33 -18.16 33.48
C TYR A 291 12.22 -17.20 33.05
N GLY A 292 11.03 -17.75 32.82
CA GLY A 292 9.83 -16.96 32.57
C GLY A 292 9.34 -16.31 33.86
N TRP A 293 9.27 -14.99 33.89
CA TRP A 293 8.72 -14.24 35.02
C TRP A 293 7.21 -14.10 34.85
N VAL A 294 6.43 -14.64 35.80
CA VAL A 294 4.98 -14.73 35.69
C VAL A 294 4.26 -14.16 36.91
N GLU A 295 3.02 -13.71 36.70
CA GLU A 295 2.06 -13.42 37.77
C GLU A 295 0.72 -14.10 37.52
N LYS A 296 -0.04 -14.32 38.61
CA LYS A 296 -1.42 -14.82 38.49
C LYS A 296 -2.35 -13.72 38.00
N ALA A 297 -3.05 -13.98 36.90
CA ALA A 297 -4.05 -13.11 36.32
C ALA A 297 -5.38 -13.86 36.15
N GLY A 298 -6.13 -14.00 37.25
CA GLY A 298 -7.36 -14.79 37.29
C GLY A 298 -7.08 -16.29 37.18
N ALA A 299 -7.65 -16.94 36.16
CA ALA A 299 -7.46 -18.36 35.89
C ALA A 299 -6.19 -18.69 35.08
N PHE A 300 -5.46 -17.68 34.60
CA PHE A 300 -4.28 -17.83 33.75
C PHE A 300 -3.03 -17.23 34.41
N GLU A 301 -1.86 -17.70 34.00
CA GLU A 301 -0.59 -17.07 34.31
C GLU A 301 -0.22 -16.07 33.21
N ARG A 302 0.14 -14.85 33.61
CA ARG A 302 0.55 -13.79 32.70
C ARG A 302 2.07 -13.68 32.72
N SER A 303 2.69 -13.73 31.55
CA SER A 303 4.12 -13.43 31.38
C SER A 303 4.38 -11.93 31.52
N LEU A 304 5.32 -11.60 32.40
CA LEU A 304 5.83 -10.25 32.67
C LEU A 304 7.16 -9.97 31.99
N GLY A 305 7.95 -11.02 31.77
CA GLY A 305 9.25 -10.93 31.11
C GLY A 305 9.99 -12.26 31.15
N THR A 306 11.21 -12.24 30.63
CA THR A 306 12.12 -13.38 30.67
C THR A 306 13.44 -12.94 31.27
N PHE A 307 13.94 -13.71 32.23
CA PHE A 307 15.30 -13.58 32.74
C PHE A 307 16.20 -14.58 32.02
N SER A 308 17.38 -14.18 31.56
CA SER A 308 18.37 -15.07 30.97
C SER A 308 19.77 -14.79 31.52
N ILE A 309 20.55 -15.85 31.69
CA ILE A 309 21.96 -15.75 32.08
C ILE A 309 22.81 -15.81 30.81
N GLU A 310 23.37 -14.67 30.40
CA GLU A 310 24.21 -14.53 29.22
C GLU A 310 25.66 -14.25 29.63
N GLY A 311 26.52 -15.27 29.59
CA GLY A 311 27.92 -15.14 30.02
C GLY A 311 28.01 -14.75 31.51
N ASN A 312 28.53 -13.57 31.83
CA ASN A 312 28.59 -13.02 33.20
C ASN A 312 27.51 -11.95 33.47
N ARG A 313 26.42 -11.96 32.70
CA ARG A 313 25.33 -11.00 32.84
C ARG A 313 24.02 -11.71 33.10
N LEU A 314 23.21 -11.08 33.94
CA LEU A 314 21.80 -11.39 34.06
C LEU A 314 21.02 -10.35 33.25
N VAL A 315 20.18 -10.83 32.35
CA VAL A 315 19.40 -10.02 31.42
C VAL A 315 17.93 -10.22 31.75
N LEU A 316 17.18 -9.13 31.84
CA LEU A 316 15.71 -9.13 31.88
C LEU A 316 15.18 -8.51 30.59
N GLU A 317 14.36 -9.26 29.87
CA GLU A 317 13.60 -8.77 28.71
C GLU A 317 12.11 -8.64 29.06
N THR A 318 11.52 -7.49 28.75
CA THR A 318 10.12 -7.14 29.07
C THR A 318 9.47 -6.40 27.92
N THR A 319 8.15 -6.26 27.98
CA THR A 319 7.33 -5.63 26.94
C THR A 319 6.73 -4.27 27.35
N SER A 320 7.18 -3.68 28.47
CA SER A 320 6.76 -2.33 28.93
C SER A 320 7.78 -1.71 29.89
N ARG A 321 7.79 -0.37 30.02
CA ARG A 321 8.67 0.34 30.96
C ARG A 321 8.39 -0.05 32.40
N GLN A 322 7.12 -0.12 32.74
CA GLN A 322 6.64 -0.47 34.07
C GLN A 322 7.09 -1.88 34.46
N ARG A 323 7.04 -2.84 33.54
CA ARG A 323 7.56 -4.21 33.80
C ARG A 323 9.08 -4.23 33.95
N ALA A 324 9.81 -3.43 33.17
CA ALA A 324 11.27 -3.36 33.27
C ALA A 324 11.72 -2.78 34.62
N GLU A 325 11.08 -1.70 35.09
CA GLU A 325 11.34 -1.10 36.39
C GLU A 325 10.96 -2.05 37.53
N ARG A 326 9.76 -2.65 37.47
CA ARG A 326 9.30 -3.61 38.47
C ARG A 326 10.18 -4.86 38.52
N GLY A 327 10.63 -5.34 37.37
CA GLY A 327 11.55 -6.49 37.27
C GLY A 327 12.96 -6.16 37.75
N ARG A 328 13.41 -4.91 37.57
CA ARG A 328 14.66 -4.43 38.18
C ARG A 328 14.59 -4.43 39.70
N GLU A 329 13.56 -3.81 40.26
CA GLU A 329 13.36 -3.77 41.72
C GLU A 329 13.23 -5.18 42.31
N PHE A 330 12.52 -6.07 41.60
CA PHE A 330 12.41 -7.48 41.96
C PHE A 330 13.78 -8.16 42.01
N LEU A 331 14.63 -8.00 40.99
CA LEU A 331 15.97 -8.60 40.96
C LEU A 331 16.92 -7.98 41.98
N GLU A 332 16.91 -6.67 42.18
CA GLU A 332 17.74 -5.98 43.17
C GLU A 332 17.37 -6.42 44.60
N GLY A 333 16.07 -6.52 44.91
CA GLY A 333 15.60 -7.02 46.20
C GLY A 333 15.87 -8.51 46.41
N LEU A 334 15.84 -9.31 45.33
CA LEU A 334 16.08 -10.75 45.38
C LEU A 334 17.56 -11.11 45.53
N LEU A 335 18.42 -10.45 44.76
CA LEU A 335 19.81 -10.86 44.58
C LEU A 335 20.80 -9.96 45.33
N GLY A 336 20.39 -8.76 45.74
CA GLY A 336 21.20 -7.84 46.52
C GLY A 336 22.60 -7.64 45.92
N GLU A 337 23.63 -7.86 46.74
CA GLU A 337 25.04 -7.70 46.36
C GLU A 337 25.54 -8.72 45.31
N ALA A 338 24.77 -9.78 45.00
CA ALA A 338 25.15 -10.78 44.00
C ALA A 338 25.08 -10.24 42.56
N ILE A 339 24.39 -9.12 42.35
CA ILE A 339 24.30 -8.43 41.06
C ILE A 339 24.64 -6.94 41.19
N ARG A 340 25.04 -6.32 40.09
CA ARG A 340 25.18 -4.87 39.98
C ARG A 340 24.40 -4.38 38.75
N PHE A 341 23.46 -3.46 38.94
CA PHE A 341 22.76 -2.82 37.83
C PHE A 341 23.76 -2.14 36.90
N ARG A 342 23.62 -2.39 35.60
CA ARG A 342 24.52 -1.85 34.57
C ARG A 342 23.82 -0.85 33.69
N ALA A 343 22.70 -1.24 33.08
CA ALA A 343 21.99 -0.40 32.15
C ALA A 343 20.55 -0.89 31.96
N ILE A 344 19.70 0.02 31.49
CA ILE A 344 18.38 -0.29 30.94
C ILE A 344 18.29 0.36 29.57
N SER A 345 17.78 -0.38 28.59
CA SER A 345 17.51 0.13 27.25
C SER A 345 16.08 -0.16 26.86
N TYR A 346 15.49 0.77 26.13
CA TYR A 346 14.16 0.65 25.57
C TYR A 346 14.24 0.77 24.05
N GLU A 347 13.56 -0.13 23.35
CA GLU A 347 13.44 -0.13 21.89
C GLU A 347 11.94 -0.15 21.53
N ASP A 348 11.51 0.77 20.67
CA ASP A 348 10.13 0.84 20.18
C ASP A 348 9.88 -0.25 19.13
N VAL A 349 8.62 -0.71 19.00
CA VAL A 349 8.23 -1.73 18.02
C VAL A 349 8.63 -1.34 16.60
N GLY A 350 8.50 -0.07 16.22
CA GLY A 350 8.91 0.42 14.90
C GLY A 350 10.42 0.28 14.66
N GLN A 351 11.24 0.57 15.67
CA GLN A 351 12.70 0.41 15.58
C GLN A 351 13.09 -1.07 15.48
N ALA A 352 12.45 -1.93 16.29
CA ALA A 352 12.69 -3.37 16.26
C ALA A 352 12.31 -4.00 14.90
N LEU A 353 11.19 -3.57 14.30
CA LEU A 353 10.77 -4.00 12.96
C LEU A 353 11.77 -3.56 11.88
N LYS A 354 12.30 -2.33 11.94
CA LYS A 354 13.31 -1.82 11.00
C LYS A 354 14.62 -2.61 11.06
N ARG A 355 15.01 -3.12 12.23
CA ARG A 355 16.24 -3.92 12.39
C ARG A 355 16.14 -5.33 11.80
N GLY A 356 14.92 -5.86 11.66
CA GLY A 356 14.67 -7.25 11.30
C GLY A 356 15.12 -8.25 12.37
N PRO A 357 14.77 -9.55 12.26
CA PRO A 357 15.20 -10.56 13.22
C PRO A 357 16.73 -10.73 13.18
N SER A 358 17.36 -10.74 14.35
CA SER A 358 18.79 -11.04 14.49
C SER A 358 19.07 -12.47 13.98
N PRO A 359 20.21 -12.73 13.30
CA PRO A 359 20.59 -14.08 12.89
C PRO A 359 20.58 -15.10 14.03
N ALA A 360 20.83 -14.65 15.28
CA ALA A 360 20.80 -15.49 16.49
C ALA A 360 19.37 -15.89 16.94
N GLN A 361 18.32 -15.28 16.40
CA GLN A 361 16.91 -15.58 16.72
C GLN A 361 16.20 -16.37 15.63
N ARG A 362 16.87 -16.70 14.51
CA ARG A 362 16.37 -17.68 13.54
C ARG A 362 16.49 -19.08 14.14
N ARG A 363 15.60 -19.42 15.07
CA ARG A 363 15.29 -20.83 15.34
C ARG A 363 14.75 -21.40 14.03
N GLU A 364 15.28 -22.53 13.58
CA GLU A 364 14.62 -23.29 12.51
C GLU A 364 13.16 -23.49 12.92
N PRO A 365 12.19 -23.29 12.02
CA PRO A 365 10.81 -23.53 12.37
C PRO A 365 10.67 -24.96 12.90
N GLU A 366 10.24 -25.11 14.17
CA GLU A 366 10.09 -26.40 14.86
C GLU A 366 9.14 -27.37 14.12
N ILE A 367 8.36 -26.85 13.17
CA ILE A 367 7.35 -27.56 12.41
C ILE A 367 7.71 -27.47 10.92
N PRO A 368 7.82 -28.61 10.20
CA PRO A 368 8.02 -28.61 8.75
C PRO A 368 6.95 -27.76 8.02
N PRO A 369 7.30 -27.01 6.96
CA PRO A 369 6.38 -26.11 6.26
C PRO A 369 5.08 -26.79 5.79
N GLU A 370 5.13 -28.07 5.41
CA GLU A 370 3.96 -28.85 4.99
C GLU A 370 3.00 -29.12 6.15
N LEU A 371 3.55 -29.38 7.34
CA LEU A 371 2.76 -29.63 8.55
C LEU A 371 2.18 -28.32 9.10
N GLN A 372 2.91 -27.20 8.96
CA GLN A 372 2.37 -25.85 9.24
C GLN A 372 1.16 -25.54 8.37
N HIS A 373 1.24 -25.75 7.06
CA HIS A 373 0.11 -25.49 6.14
C HIS A 373 -1.14 -26.28 6.51
N LYS A 374 -1.00 -27.56 6.85
CA LYS A 374 -2.13 -28.40 7.22
C LYS A 374 -2.78 -27.97 8.55
N LEU A 375 -1.96 -27.73 9.57
CA LEU A 375 -2.45 -27.31 10.90
C LEU A 375 -3.09 -25.92 10.86
N LEU A 376 -2.48 -24.96 10.14
CA LEU A 376 -3.05 -23.62 9.92
C LEU A 376 -4.35 -23.69 9.11
N GLY A 377 -4.42 -24.54 8.08
CA GLY A 377 -5.63 -24.73 7.27
C GLY A 377 -6.82 -25.22 8.09
N GLU A 378 -6.65 -26.31 8.87
CA GLU A 378 -7.71 -26.85 9.74
C GLU A 378 -8.13 -25.85 10.84
N PHE A 379 -7.16 -25.11 11.39
CA PHE A 379 -7.42 -24.04 12.35
C PHE A 379 -8.24 -22.90 11.73
N TYR A 380 -7.81 -22.38 10.56
CA TYR A 380 -8.51 -21.29 9.87
C TYR A 380 -9.92 -21.70 9.42
N GLU A 381 -10.10 -22.92 8.93
CA GLU A 381 -11.40 -23.46 8.56
C GLU A 381 -12.39 -23.42 9.73
N ARG A 382 -11.98 -23.93 10.89
CA ARG A 382 -12.80 -23.86 12.11
C ARG A 382 -13.05 -22.42 12.54
N HIS A 383 -11.98 -21.63 12.61
CA HIS A 383 -12.04 -20.24 13.06
C HIS A 383 -12.99 -19.40 12.22
N TYR A 384 -12.87 -19.44 10.88
CA TYR A 384 -13.71 -18.62 10.00
C TYR A 384 -15.14 -19.12 9.91
N ARG A 385 -15.41 -20.43 10.09
CA ARG A 385 -16.77 -20.94 10.24
C ARG A 385 -17.45 -20.41 11.50
N GLU A 386 -16.76 -20.41 12.63
CA GLU A 386 -17.27 -19.82 13.87
C GLU A 386 -17.44 -18.30 13.74
N TRP A 387 -16.49 -17.63 13.08
CA TRP A 387 -16.51 -16.19 12.84
C TRP A 387 -17.76 -15.72 12.10
N LEU A 388 -18.33 -16.54 11.20
CA LEU A 388 -19.59 -16.24 10.48
C LEU A 388 -20.78 -16.00 11.43
N ASP A 389 -20.70 -16.52 12.65
CA ASP A 389 -21.71 -16.45 13.70
C ASP A 389 -21.31 -15.52 14.87
N GLN A 390 -20.13 -14.88 14.80
CA GLN A 390 -19.67 -13.95 15.82
C GLN A 390 -19.97 -12.48 15.46
N PRO A 391 -20.27 -11.62 16.45
CA PRO A 391 -20.43 -10.18 16.24
C PRO A 391 -19.13 -9.52 15.77
N VAL A 392 -19.17 -8.83 14.62
CA VAL A 392 -18.00 -8.14 14.06
C VAL A 392 -18.18 -6.63 14.15
N LYS A 393 -17.21 -5.93 14.76
CA LYS A 393 -17.26 -4.47 14.95
C LYS A 393 -17.38 -3.71 13.62
N ALA A 394 -16.65 -4.12 12.59
CA ALA A 394 -16.72 -3.53 11.25
C ALA A 394 -18.13 -3.63 10.61
N LEU A 395 -18.92 -4.62 11.03
CA LEU A 395 -20.30 -4.83 10.61
C LEU A 395 -21.32 -4.25 11.61
N GLY A 396 -20.89 -3.32 12.47
CA GLY A 396 -21.75 -2.70 13.48
C GLY A 396 -22.19 -3.71 14.55
N ASN A 397 -21.29 -4.59 14.97
CA ASN A 397 -21.53 -5.68 15.93
C ASN A 397 -22.61 -6.68 15.46
N ARG A 398 -22.77 -6.85 14.14
CA ARG A 398 -23.61 -7.90 13.55
C ARG A 398 -22.73 -9.07 13.11
N THR A 399 -23.34 -10.25 13.01
CA THR A 399 -22.67 -11.42 12.44
C THR A 399 -22.59 -11.30 10.91
N PRO A 400 -21.58 -11.88 10.27
CA PRO A 400 -21.49 -11.97 8.81
C PRO A 400 -22.75 -12.56 8.16
N ARG A 401 -23.31 -13.66 8.69
CA ARG A 401 -24.55 -14.26 8.17
C ARG A 401 -25.74 -13.30 8.22
N HIS A 402 -25.85 -12.53 9.30
CA HIS A 402 -26.89 -11.52 9.41
C HIS A 402 -26.64 -10.36 8.46
N ALA A 403 -25.41 -9.86 8.36
CA ALA A 403 -25.04 -8.77 7.46
C ALA A 403 -25.29 -9.12 5.98
N ALA A 404 -25.04 -10.35 5.57
CA ALA A 404 -25.33 -10.84 4.22
C ALA A 404 -26.81 -10.72 3.83
N ARG A 405 -27.73 -10.85 4.79
CA ARG A 405 -29.18 -10.73 4.54
C ARG A 405 -29.65 -9.28 4.44
N LEU A 406 -28.87 -8.32 4.97
CA LEU A 406 -29.25 -6.91 5.05
C LEU A 406 -28.67 -6.11 3.89
N LYS A 407 -29.53 -5.62 2.99
CA LYS A 407 -29.14 -4.74 1.87
C LYS A 407 -28.17 -3.61 2.23
N PRO A 408 -28.33 -2.84 3.34
CA PRO A 408 -27.39 -1.77 3.68
C PRO A 408 -26.05 -2.27 4.24
N MET A 409 -25.95 -3.54 4.66
CA MET A 409 -24.73 -4.11 5.25
C MET A 409 -23.94 -4.98 4.27
N ARG A 410 -24.59 -5.55 3.24
CA ARG A 410 -23.93 -6.35 2.20
C ARG A 410 -22.67 -5.70 1.64
N PRO A 411 -22.65 -4.41 1.25
CA PRO A 411 -21.42 -3.80 0.70
C PRO A 411 -20.25 -3.84 1.69
N LYS A 412 -20.49 -3.60 2.98
CA LYS A 412 -19.45 -3.64 4.01
C LYS A 412 -18.90 -5.05 4.22
N LEU A 413 -19.76 -6.06 4.17
CA LEU A 413 -19.34 -7.46 4.26
C LEU A 413 -18.54 -7.89 3.02
N ILE A 414 -18.99 -7.51 1.82
CA ILE A 414 -18.27 -7.76 0.55
C ILE A 414 -16.87 -7.14 0.61
N THR A 415 -16.74 -5.88 1.04
CA THR A 415 -15.45 -5.21 1.21
C THR A 415 -14.53 -5.97 2.17
N LEU A 416 -15.06 -6.51 3.27
CA LEU A 416 -14.29 -7.28 4.24
C LEU A 416 -13.80 -8.64 3.67
N LEU A 417 -14.64 -9.34 2.90
CA LEU A 417 -14.25 -10.58 2.23
C LEU A 417 -13.18 -10.33 1.17
N LYS A 418 -13.28 -9.21 0.43
CA LYS A 418 -12.26 -8.77 -0.52
C LYS A 418 -10.93 -8.47 0.16
N ASP A 419 -10.95 -7.83 1.33
CA ASP A 419 -9.74 -7.61 2.13
C ASP A 419 -9.08 -8.95 2.51
N PHE A 420 -9.86 -9.94 2.96
CA PHE A 420 -9.34 -11.28 3.29
C PHE A 420 -8.69 -11.97 2.08
N GLU A 421 -9.36 -11.99 0.93
CA GLU A 421 -8.81 -12.58 -0.30
C GLU A 421 -7.53 -11.86 -0.76
N SER A 422 -7.55 -10.52 -0.74
CA SER A 422 -6.40 -9.72 -1.20
C SER A 422 -5.18 -9.89 -0.27
N HIS A 423 -5.40 -10.12 1.02
CA HIS A 423 -4.34 -10.43 1.97
C HIS A 423 -3.80 -11.85 1.77
N ALA A 424 -4.67 -12.84 1.66
CA ALA A 424 -4.27 -14.23 1.41
C ALA A 424 -3.48 -14.39 0.11
N GLU A 425 -3.88 -13.70 -0.96
CA GLU A 425 -3.14 -13.75 -2.22
C GLU A 425 -1.74 -13.14 -2.09
N ARG A 426 -1.57 -12.08 -1.29
CA ARG A 426 -0.23 -11.52 -0.99
C ARG A 426 0.63 -12.49 -0.19
N GLN A 427 0.06 -13.14 0.83
CA GLN A 427 0.75 -14.19 1.59
C GLN A 427 1.22 -15.31 0.67
N ARG A 428 0.34 -15.79 -0.21
CA ARG A 428 0.66 -16.83 -1.20
C ARG A 428 1.84 -16.42 -2.09
N ARG A 429 1.85 -15.17 -2.57
CA ARG A 429 2.95 -14.64 -3.40
C ARG A 429 4.26 -14.45 -2.63
N ALA A 430 4.18 -14.18 -1.34
CA ALA A 430 5.33 -14.11 -0.44
C ALA A 430 5.86 -15.51 -0.04
N GLY A 431 5.19 -16.60 -0.45
CA GLY A 431 5.52 -17.97 -0.03
C GLY A 431 5.05 -18.29 1.39
N GLU A 432 4.18 -17.47 1.97
CA GLU A 432 3.57 -17.68 3.28
C GLU A 432 2.32 -18.56 3.17
N PRO A 433 1.95 -19.29 4.25
CA PRO A 433 0.69 -20.02 4.30
C PRO A 433 -0.50 -19.10 4.07
N ALA A 434 -1.31 -19.40 3.04
CA ALA A 434 -2.47 -18.61 2.65
C ALA A 434 -3.74 -19.46 2.69
N TYR A 435 -4.80 -18.91 3.29
CA TYR A 435 -6.10 -19.58 3.39
C TYR A 435 -7.03 -19.20 2.22
N ASP A 436 -7.83 -20.15 1.75
CA ASP A 436 -8.80 -19.92 0.69
C ASP A 436 -10.15 -19.46 1.26
N PHE A 437 -10.48 -18.20 1.02
CA PHE A 437 -11.71 -17.58 1.52
C PHE A 437 -12.92 -17.74 0.58
N ARG A 438 -12.75 -18.37 -0.60
CA ARG A 438 -13.80 -18.44 -1.63
C ARG A 438 -15.10 -19.08 -1.15
N TRP A 439 -15.01 -20.11 -0.31
CA TRP A 439 -16.18 -20.82 0.24
C TRP A 439 -17.10 -19.90 1.07
N MET A 440 -16.57 -18.83 1.66
CA MET A 440 -17.37 -17.90 2.47
C MET A 440 -18.39 -17.15 1.63
N TRP A 441 -18.07 -16.84 0.36
CA TRP A 441 -18.99 -16.17 -0.55
C TRP A 441 -20.21 -17.04 -0.83
N GLU A 442 -19.98 -18.31 -1.13
CA GLU A 442 -21.04 -19.31 -1.37
C GLU A 442 -21.90 -19.50 -0.12
N GLU A 443 -21.25 -19.69 1.05
CA GLU A 443 -21.92 -19.88 2.34
C GLU A 443 -22.79 -18.67 2.74
N LEU A 444 -22.38 -17.46 2.38
CA LEU A 444 -23.09 -16.22 2.64
C LEU A 444 -24.12 -15.86 1.56
N GLY A 445 -24.17 -16.62 0.45
CA GLY A 445 -25.04 -16.33 -0.70
C GLY A 445 -24.70 -14.99 -1.37
N LEU A 446 -23.41 -14.66 -1.47
CA LEU A 446 -22.90 -13.44 -2.07
C LEU A 446 -22.18 -13.74 -3.38
N GLU A 447 -22.33 -12.84 -4.35
CA GLU A 447 -21.59 -12.90 -5.60
C GLU A 447 -20.24 -12.17 -5.47
N ARG A 448 -19.23 -12.72 -6.13
CA ARG A 448 -17.86 -12.21 -6.13
C ARG A 448 -17.71 -11.16 -7.24
N GLU A 449 -18.20 -9.95 -6.97
CA GLU A 449 -18.25 -8.83 -7.93
C GLU A 449 -17.53 -7.56 -7.48
#